data_AF-A0A9D4M3P7-F1
#
_entry.id   AF-A0A9D4M3P7-F1
#
_cell.length_a   1.000
_cell.length_b   1.000
_cell.length_c   1.000
_cell.angle_alpha   90.00
_cell.angle_beta   90.00
_cell.angle_gamma   90.00
#
_symmetry.space_group_name_H-M   'P 1'
#
loop_
_entity.id
_entity.type
_entity.pdbx_description
1 polymer ?
#
loop_
_entity_poly.entity_id
_entity_poly.type
_entity_poly.pdbx_seq_one_letter_code
_entity_poly.pdbx_strand_id
1 'polypeptide(L)'
;MSWLSICLNAFETNADLECRAGLLGRLSIRRYTFKTNADLECRTEVLSFLSIRRNAFKTNADLECRAVVLSWLSIRFNAFETNADLECRAVVLSWLSIRFNAFETNADLECRAKMLSWLSIHRNTF
;
A
#
# COMPACT_ATOMS: atom_id res chain seq x y z
N MET A 1 21.66 0.83 1.95
CA MET A 1 20.18 0.90 1.90
C MET A 1 19.68 -0.07 0.85
N SER A 2 18.84 -1.02 1.24
CA SER A 2 18.12 -1.94 0.35
C SER A 2 16.89 -1.25 -0.25
N TRP A 3 16.60 -1.51 -1.52
CA TRP A 3 15.45 -0.95 -2.22
C TRP A 3 14.73 -2.11 -2.92
N LEU A 4 13.46 -2.31 -2.61
CA LEU A 4 12.60 -3.23 -3.34
C LEU A 4 11.62 -2.39 -4.17
N SER A 5 11.64 -2.61 -5.47
CA SER A 5 10.72 -1.94 -6.39
C SER A 5 9.93 -2.99 -7.12
N ILE A 6 8.63 -3.05 -6.82
CA ILE A 6 7.66 -3.84 -7.55
C ILE A 6 7.12 -2.88 -8.63
N CYS A 7 7.64 -3.00 -9.86
CA CYS A 7 7.34 -2.13 -11.01
C CYS A 7 6.91 -2.97 -12.23
N LEU A 8 5.84 -2.58 -12.92
CA LEU A 8 5.44 -3.12 -14.23
C LEU A 8 5.17 -4.64 -14.27
N ASN A 9 4.27 -5.17 -13.43
CA ASN A 9 3.69 -6.49 -13.68
C ASN A 9 2.17 -6.41 -13.61
N ALA A 10 1.48 -7.21 -14.42
CA ALA A 10 0.10 -7.56 -14.16
C ALA A 10 0.14 -8.87 -13.37
N PHE A 11 -0.33 -8.87 -12.12
CA PHE A 11 -0.62 -10.13 -11.44
C PHE A 11 -1.95 -10.61 -12.03
N GLU A 12 -1.86 -11.45 -13.05
CA GLU A 12 -3.03 -12.03 -13.73
C GLU A 12 -3.50 -13.34 -13.08
N THR A 13 -2.72 -13.87 -12.15
CA THR A 13 -2.99 -15.13 -11.44
C THR A 13 -3.25 -14.85 -9.97
N ASN A 14 -4.00 -15.75 -9.31
CA ASN A 14 -4.24 -15.78 -7.85
C ASN A 14 -2.94 -16.06 -7.05
N ALA A 15 -1.84 -15.37 -7.37
CA ALA A 15 -0.52 -15.63 -6.83
C ALA A 15 -0.18 -14.51 -5.86
N ASP A 16 -0.14 -14.88 -4.59
CA ASP A 16 0.25 -13.95 -3.53
C ASP A 16 1.74 -13.66 -3.62
N LEU A 17 2.11 -12.41 -3.41
CA LEU A 17 3.50 -12.01 -3.30
C LEU A 17 3.79 -11.61 -1.85
N GLU A 18 4.73 -12.31 -1.23
CA GLU A 18 5.20 -11.96 0.12
C GLU A 18 6.62 -11.39 0.09
N CYS A 19 6.82 -10.26 0.77
CA CYS A 19 8.13 -9.67 1.02
C CYS A 19 8.42 -9.62 2.52
N ARG A 20 9.52 -10.26 2.94
CA ARG A 20 10.03 -10.21 4.31
C ARG A 20 11.46 -9.66 4.34
N ALA A 21 11.68 -8.58 5.09
CA ALA A 21 13.01 -8.00 5.27
C ALA A 21 13.17 -7.46 6.70
N GLY A 22 14.37 -7.51 7.28
CA GLY A 22 14.63 -6.85 8.57
C GLY A 22 14.64 -5.32 8.42
N LEU A 23 15.44 -4.84 7.46
CA LEU A 23 15.55 -3.42 7.13
C LEU A 23 15.30 -3.23 5.64
N LEU A 24 14.33 -2.39 5.30
CA LEU A 24 14.03 -2.00 3.93
C LEU A 24 14.09 -0.48 3.80
N GLY A 25 15.01 0.03 3.00
CA GLY A 25 15.11 1.47 2.77
C GLY A 25 13.88 1.99 2.03
N ARG A 26 13.43 1.27 1.00
CA ARG A 26 12.24 1.65 0.24
C ARG A 26 11.50 0.46 -0.33
N LEU A 27 10.18 0.57 -0.27
CA LEU A 27 9.24 -0.21 -1.06
C LEU A 27 8.47 0.72 -1.97
N SER A 28 8.42 0.39 -3.26
CA SER A 28 7.52 1.07 -4.18
C SER A 28 6.71 0.10 -5.02
N ILE A 29 5.41 0.36 -5.09
CA ILE A 29 4.42 -0.40 -5.86
C ILE A 29 3.77 0.58 -6.83
N ARG A 30 4.00 0.41 -8.13
CA ARG A 30 3.56 1.39 -9.13
C ARG A 30 3.11 0.79 -10.44
N ARG A 31 2.03 1.36 -11.01
CA ARG A 31 1.49 0.99 -12.33
C ARG A 31 1.08 -0.49 -12.41
N TYR A 32 0.45 -0.98 -11.35
CA TYR A 32 -0.09 -2.33 -11.28
C TYR A 32 -1.59 -2.34 -11.51
N THR A 33 -2.05 -3.41 -12.15
CA THR A 33 -3.44 -3.84 -12.05
C THR A 33 -3.43 -5.12 -11.24
N PHE A 34 -3.92 -5.05 -10.00
CA PHE A 34 -4.18 -6.22 -9.19
C PHE A 34 -5.51 -6.79 -9.66
N LYS A 35 -5.47 -7.93 -10.36
CA LYS A 35 -6.67 -8.68 -10.75
C LYS A 35 -7.04 -9.65 -9.62
N THR A 36 -8.24 -10.21 -9.70
CA THR A 36 -8.89 -11.01 -8.65
C THR A 36 -7.96 -11.97 -7.90
N ASN A 37 -8.05 -11.95 -6.57
CA ASN A 37 -7.40 -12.85 -5.60
C ASN A 37 -5.86 -12.87 -5.63
N ALA A 38 -5.23 -11.73 -5.92
CA ALA A 38 -3.77 -11.60 -5.81
C ALA A 38 -3.44 -10.66 -4.65
N ASP A 39 -3.00 -11.24 -3.54
CA ASP A 39 -2.65 -10.47 -2.35
C ASP A 39 -1.15 -10.12 -2.36
N LEU A 40 -0.84 -8.91 -1.93
CA LEU A 40 0.55 -8.48 -1.73
C LEU A 40 0.76 -8.19 -0.26
N GLU A 41 1.59 -9.00 0.40
CA GLU A 41 1.95 -8.80 1.79
C GLU A 41 3.42 -8.39 1.93
N CYS A 42 3.67 -7.30 2.65
CA CYS A 42 5.02 -6.88 3.01
C CYS A 42 5.16 -6.75 4.54
N ARG A 43 6.13 -7.46 5.11
CA ARG A 43 6.48 -7.39 6.53
C ARG A 43 7.94 -6.97 6.71
N THR A 44 8.17 -5.90 7.46
CA THR A 44 9.51 -5.41 7.76
C THR A 44 9.60 -4.78 9.14
N GLU A 45 10.76 -4.79 9.81
CA GLU A 45 10.86 -4.08 11.10
C GLU A 45 10.93 -2.58 10.86
N VAL A 46 11.81 -2.15 9.95
CA VAL A 46 11.99 -0.74 9.60
C VAL A 46 11.79 -0.55 8.10
N LEU A 47 10.94 0.41 7.75
CA LEU A 47 10.73 0.87 6.38
C LEU A 47 10.88 2.40 6.32
N SER A 48 11.88 2.90 5.59
CA SER A 48 12.01 4.37 5.49
C SER A 48 10.94 4.97 4.58
N PHE A 49 10.59 4.29 3.49
CA PHE A 49 9.62 4.83 2.54
C PHE A 49 8.76 3.75 1.88
N LEU A 50 7.44 3.90 1.99
CA LEU A 50 6.44 3.13 1.25
C LEU A 50 5.70 4.06 0.28
N SER A 51 5.71 3.72 -1.01
CA SER A 51 4.95 4.44 -2.03
C SER A 51 4.15 3.54 -2.94
N ILE A 52 2.84 3.75 -2.90
CA ILE A 52 1.82 3.04 -3.68
C ILE A 52 1.19 4.06 -4.62
N ARG A 53 1.43 3.92 -5.93
CA ARG A 53 1.00 4.96 -6.88
C ARG A 53 0.58 4.42 -8.23
N ARG A 54 -0.52 4.95 -8.78
CA ARG A 54 -1.02 4.62 -10.13
C ARG A 54 -1.37 3.15 -10.26
N ASN A 55 -1.98 2.56 -9.24
CA ASN A 55 -2.45 1.18 -9.30
C ASN A 55 -3.98 1.13 -9.46
N ALA A 56 -4.47 0.05 -10.04
CA ALA A 56 -5.87 -0.32 -10.07
C ALA A 56 -6.03 -1.62 -9.28
N PHE A 57 -6.77 -1.56 -8.18
CA PHE A 57 -7.11 -2.71 -7.36
C PHE A 57 -8.50 -3.18 -7.80
N LYS A 58 -8.58 -4.35 -8.43
CA LYS A 58 -9.84 -4.95 -8.87
C LYS A 58 -10.32 -5.96 -7.83
N THR A 59 -11.54 -6.44 -8.00
CA THR A 59 -12.28 -7.25 -7.02
C THR A 59 -11.46 -8.25 -6.22
N ASN A 60 -11.56 -8.20 -4.88
CA ASN A 60 -10.89 -9.10 -3.93
C ASN A 60 -9.36 -9.13 -4.10
N ALA A 61 -8.71 -7.97 -4.20
CA ALA A 61 -7.26 -7.88 -4.23
C ALA A 61 -6.78 -7.04 -3.05
N ASP A 62 -6.10 -7.69 -2.10
CA ASP A 62 -5.72 -7.04 -0.86
C ASP A 62 -4.23 -6.70 -0.84
N LEU A 63 -3.91 -5.48 -0.40
CA LEU A 63 -2.54 -5.02 -0.22
C LEU A 63 -2.28 -4.75 1.26
N GLU A 64 -1.47 -5.59 1.89
CA GLU A 64 -1.09 -5.42 3.28
C GLU A 64 0.39 -5.06 3.45
N CYS A 65 0.66 -3.98 4.19
CA CYS A 65 2.00 -3.56 4.55
C CYS A 65 2.13 -3.38 6.07
N ARG A 66 2.99 -4.17 6.72
CA ARG A 66 3.27 -4.11 8.15
C ARG A 66 4.71 -3.69 8.42
N ALA A 67 4.87 -2.65 9.23
CA ALA A 67 6.17 -2.21 9.75
C ALA A 67 6.12 -1.93 11.25
N VAL A 68 7.24 -2.05 11.98
CA VAL A 68 7.31 -1.46 13.32
C VAL A 68 7.48 0.05 13.18
N VAL A 69 8.47 0.47 12.39
CA VAL A 69 8.73 1.88 12.08
C VAL A 69 8.58 2.12 10.59
N LEU A 70 7.70 3.07 10.23
CA LEU A 70 7.52 3.58 8.87
C LEU A 70 7.75 5.09 8.86
N SER A 71 8.81 5.57 8.22
CA SER A 71 9.05 7.03 8.22
C SER A 71 8.06 7.76 7.31
N TRP A 72 7.79 7.22 6.12
CA TRP A 72 6.93 7.87 5.13
C TRP A 72 6.05 6.87 4.38
N LEU A 73 4.74 7.15 4.38
CA LEU A 73 3.73 6.46 3.58
C LEU A 73 3.08 7.43 2.61
N SER A 74 3.12 7.09 1.31
CA SER A 74 2.45 7.86 0.25
C SER A 74 1.62 6.97 -0.66
N ILE A 75 0.31 7.17 -0.64
CA ILE A 75 -0.69 6.46 -1.45
C ILE A 75 -1.37 7.45 -2.38
N ARG A 76 -1.12 7.38 -3.69
CA ARG A 76 -1.67 8.38 -4.62
C ARG A 76 -2.07 7.85 -5.99
N PHE A 77 -3.12 8.43 -6.57
CA PHE A 77 -3.56 8.11 -7.94
C PHE A 77 -3.94 6.63 -8.10
N ASN A 78 -4.56 6.02 -7.09
CA ASN A 78 -5.04 4.64 -7.20
C ASN A 78 -6.55 4.59 -7.37
N ALA A 79 -7.04 3.55 -8.04
CA ALA A 79 -8.45 3.22 -8.12
C ALA A 79 -8.67 1.88 -7.39
N PHE A 80 -9.67 1.84 -6.53
CA PHE A 80 -10.08 0.66 -5.77
C PHE A 80 -11.50 0.31 -6.20
N GLU A 81 -11.64 -0.79 -6.94
CA GLU A 81 -12.93 -1.34 -7.37
C GLU A 81 -13.51 -2.25 -6.26
N THR A 82 -14.69 -2.82 -6.47
CA THR A 82 -15.48 -3.51 -5.43
C THR A 82 -14.72 -4.54 -4.59
N ASN A 83 -14.78 -4.45 -3.25
CA ASN A 83 -14.13 -5.36 -2.29
C ASN A 83 -12.60 -5.45 -2.41
N ALA A 84 -11.91 -4.37 -2.77
CA ALA A 84 -10.45 -4.34 -2.77
C ALA A 84 -9.94 -3.51 -1.59
N ASP A 85 -9.15 -4.13 -0.72
CA ASP A 85 -8.70 -3.50 0.51
C ASP A 85 -7.21 -3.17 0.50
N LEU A 86 -6.85 -2.03 1.08
CA LEU A 86 -5.46 -1.67 1.32
C LEU A 86 -5.24 -1.37 2.78
N GLU A 87 -4.40 -2.19 3.40
CA GLU A 87 -4.02 -2.08 4.80
C GLU A 87 -2.55 -1.68 4.95
N CYS A 88 -2.32 -0.67 5.79
CA CYS A 88 -0.99 -0.30 6.26
C CYS A 88 -0.99 -0.23 7.77
N ARG A 89 -0.09 -0.98 8.42
CA ARG A 89 0.03 -1.02 9.88
C ARG A 89 1.45 -0.65 10.29
N ALA A 90 1.57 0.35 11.16
CA ALA A 90 2.83 0.76 11.76
C ALA A 90 2.68 0.94 13.28
N VAL A 91 3.75 0.76 14.07
CA VAL A 91 3.76 1.30 15.44
C VAL A 91 4.00 2.79 15.38
N VAL A 92 5.05 3.20 14.66
CA VAL A 92 5.39 4.61 14.43
C VAL A 92 5.30 4.91 12.94
N LEU A 93 4.49 5.91 12.60
CA LEU A 93 4.39 6.48 11.26
C LEU A 93 4.70 7.97 11.30
N SER A 94 5.81 8.44 10.73
CA SER A 94 6.11 9.87 10.80
C SER A 94 5.22 10.68 9.85
N TRP A 95 5.04 10.23 8.62
CA TRP A 95 4.27 10.97 7.60
C TRP A 95 3.33 10.07 6.81
N LEU A 96 2.04 10.42 6.78
CA LEU A 96 1.01 9.77 5.98
C LEU A 96 0.43 10.73 4.94
N SER A 97 0.47 10.35 3.66
CA SER A 97 -0.13 11.11 2.56
C SER A 97 -0.99 10.23 1.65
N ILE A 98 -2.31 10.45 1.67
CA ILE A 98 -3.29 9.72 0.87
C ILE A 98 -4.03 10.71 -0.04
N ARG A 99 -3.77 10.68 -1.35
CA ARG A 99 -4.29 11.72 -2.25
C ARG A 99 -4.66 11.22 -3.63
N PHE A 100 -5.70 11.79 -4.22
CA PHE A 100 -6.11 11.46 -5.60
C PHE A 100 -6.49 9.98 -5.78
N ASN A 101 -7.13 9.36 -4.80
CA ASN A 101 -7.60 7.99 -4.93
C ASN A 101 -9.12 7.94 -5.16
N ALA A 102 -9.59 6.90 -5.83
CA ALA A 102 -11.02 6.63 -6.02
C ALA A 102 -11.37 5.27 -5.43
N PHE A 103 -12.41 5.23 -4.61
CA PHE A 103 -12.95 4.03 -3.98
C PHE A 103 -14.35 3.79 -4.54
N GLU A 104 -14.61 2.57 -5.00
CA GLU A 104 -15.93 2.07 -5.36
C GLU A 104 -16.53 1.25 -4.20
N THR A 105 -17.77 0.77 -4.36
CA THR A 105 -18.55 0.11 -3.29
C THR A 105 -17.76 -1.00 -2.59
N ASN A 106 -17.70 -0.95 -1.25
CA ASN A 106 -17.02 -1.92 -0.38
C ASN A 106 -15.49 -2.00 -0.52
N ALA A 107 -14.83 -1.04 -1.16
CA ALA A 107 -13.37 -0.93 -1.08
C ALA A 107 -12.95 -0.15 0.18
N ASP A 108 -11.98 -0.66 0.94
CA ASP A 108 -11.44 0.02 2.11
C ASP A 108 -9.97 0.43 1.95
N LEU A 109 -9.61 1.51 2.64
CA LEU A 109 -8.23 1.93 2.83
C LEU A 109 -7.99 2.25 4.30
N GLU A 110 -7.29 1.32 4.95
CA GLU A 110 -6.97 1.40 6.36
C GLU A 110 -5.48 1.66 6.56
N CYS A 111 -5.15 2.75 7.25
CA CYS A 111 -3.79 3.05 7.67
C CYS A 111 -3.76 3.26 9.19
N ARG A 112 -3.26 2.28 9.95
CA ARG A 112 -3.16 2.34 11.42
C ARG A 112 -1.73 2.63 11.87
N ALA A 113 -1.59 3.62 12.74
CA ALA A 113 -0.35 3.89 13.46
C ALA A 113 -0.64 4.25 14.93
N LYS A 114 0.17 3.76 15.87
CA LYS A 114 0.07 4.20 17.28
C LYS A 114 0.56 5.64 17.46
N MET A 115 1.56 6.02 16.68
CA MET A 115 2.08 7.39 16.64
C MET A 115 2.08 7.88 15.19
N LEU A 116 1.43 9.02 14.95
CA LEU A 116 1.41 9.70 13.66
C LEU A 116 1.83 11.16 13.82
N SER A 117 2.90 11.59 13.16
CA SER A 117 3.37 12.98 13.28
C SER A 117 2.71 13.91 12.28
N TRP A 118 2.39 13.43 11.07
CA TRP A 118 1.77 14.25 10.04
C TRP A 118 0.81 13.46 9.16
N LEU A 119 -0.35 14.07 8.88
CA LEU A 119 -1.42 13.51 8.07
C LEU A 119 -1.84 14.47 6.95
N SER A 120 -1.94 13.95 5.73
CA SER A 120 -2.61 14.64 4.62
C SER A 120 -3.46 13.69 3.81
N ILE A 121 -4.77 13.92 3.90
CA ILE A 121 -5.79 13.23 3.12
C ILE A 121 -6.52 14.28 2.30
N HIS A 122 -6.48 14.20 0.98
CA HIS A 122 -7.26 15.11 0.13
C HIS A 122 -7.50 14.57 -1.27
N ARG A 123 -8.57 15.06 -1.90
CA ARG A 123 -8.97 14.69 -3.26
C ARG A 123 -9.12 13.17 -3.41
N ASN A 124 -9.70 12.51 -2.41
CA ASN A 124 -10.12 11.12 -2.52
C ASN A 124 -11.64 11.10 -2.72
N THR A 125 -12.14 10.16 -3.53
CA THR A 125 -13.58 9.93 -3.75
C THR A 125 -13.96 8.58 -3.17
N PHE A 126 -15.08 8.52 -2.42
CA PHE A 126 -15.62 7.34 -1.78
C PHE A 126 -17.06 7.10 -2.24
#